data_AF-A0AAD6WPX8-F1
#
_entry.id   AF-A0AAD6WPX8-F1
#
_cell.length_a   1.000
_cell.length_b   1.000
_cell.length_c   1.000
_cell.angle_alpha   90.00
_cell.angle_beta   90.00
_cell.angle_gamma   90.00
#
_symmetry.space_group_name_H-M   'P 1'
#
loop_
_entity.id
_entity.type
_entity.pdbx_description
1 polymer ?
#
loop_
_entity_poly.entity_id
_entity_poly.type
_entity_poly.pdbx_seq_one_letter_code
_entity_poly.pdbx_strand_id
1 'polypeptide(L)'
;MFHNNAAVIPHWTTEMTKVINYLGPDNVFVSIVESYSDDTSSALLRGFDHKLEAMHVPHLILTDETSIPRPITTETDMYRIEFLAAVRNLVIEPLVAKGGYDRLLFTNDIFFQAESVVELLHTKNGEYDMACSMDFQHSGLYDLWVLRDRLGRLVSSLWPYFLEDAGFRAVMADEPAPVFACWNGIASMRAEPFLPPSLRRGDHLSTTPRAQPLPTTHPLYARVGANGSSPAAAPALRFRASAPGECFSSESFNLPYDLRRVFALEAMYVNPRVITAYRWKYYVWFKYITRHWAVKWFIDNVENGNGIHLAKYVLGNPAEIWQWDGGECHPGPVRYFWLV
;
A
#
# COMPACT_ATOMS: atom_id res chain seq x y z
N MET A 1 1.85 -11.12 1.91
CA MET A 1 3.10 -11.87 2.20
C MET A 1 3.14 -12.08 3.70
N PHE A 2 3.50 -13.27 4.16
CA PHE A 2 3.66 -13.57 5.59
C PHE A 2 5.06 -14.13 5.87
N HIS A 3 5.59 -13.80 7.05
CA HIS A 3 6.83 -14.32 7.62
C HIS A 3 6.74 -14.18 9.14
N ASN A 4 6.68 -15.30 9.86
CA ASN A 4 6.58 -15.31 11.34
C ASN A 4 5.37 -14.54 11.90
N ASN A 5 4.19 -14.75 11.31
CA ASN A 5 2.95 -14.05 11.64
C ASN A 5 1.90 -14.93 12.32
N ALA A 6 2.28 -15.98 13.06
CA ALA A 6 1.33 -16.91 13.68
C ALA A 6 0.31 -16.23 14.60
N ALA A 7 0.67 -15.10 15.21
CA ALA A 7 -0.23 -14.32 16.07
C ALA A 7 -1.31 -13.53 15.29
N VAL A 8 -1.06 -13.19 14.02
CA VAL A 8 -1.94 -12.34 13.19
C VAL A 8 -2.84 -13.19 12.30
N ILE A 9 -2.31 -14.29 11.74
CA ILE A 9 -3.00 -15.12 10.74
C ILE A 9 -4.40 -15.59 11.17
N PRO A 10 -4.66 -16.07 12.41
CA PRO A 10 -6.00 -16.50 12.80
C PRO A 10 -7.05 -15.39 12.73
N HIS A 11 -6.67 -14.17 13.14
CA HIS A 11 -7.52 -12.99 13.04
C HIS A 11 -7.70 -12.58 11.58
N TRP A 12 -6.59 -12.46 10.85
CA TRP A 12 -6.57 -12.03 9.45
C TRP A 12 -7.43 -12.94 8.56
N THR A 13 -7.29 -14.26 8.70
CA THR A 13 -8.06 -15.25 7.90
C THR A 13 -9.54 -15.24 8.26
N THR A 14 -9.89 -15.00 9.52
CA THR A 14 -11.28 -14.83 9.96
C THR A 14 -11.91 -13.60 9.32
N GLU A 15 -11.24 -12.45 9.38
CA GLU A 15 -11.76 -11.20 8.80
C GLU A 15 -11.81 -11.26 7.28
N MET A 16 -10.78 -11.82 6.63
CA MET A 16 -10.78 -11.98 5.17
C MET A 16 -11.86 -12.96 4.70
N THR A 17 -12.18 -14.00 5.48
CA THR A 17 -13.32 -14.88 5.17
C THR A 17 -14.64 -14.09 5.13
N LYS A 18 -14.85 -13.16 6.06
CA LYS A 18 -16.05 -12.31 6.07
C LYS A 18 -16.09 -11.40 4.84
N VAL A 19 -14.96 -10.82 4.45
CA VAL A 19 -14.85 -10.02 3.22
C VAL A 19 -15.21 -10.85 1.98
N ILE A 20 -14.65 -12.05 1.85
CA ILE A 20 -14.93 -12.96 0.74
C ILE A 20 -16.42 -13.29 0.66
N ASN A 21 -17.05 -13.60 1.79
CA ASN A 21 -18.49 -13.88 1.85
C ASN A 21 -19.34 -12.65 1.46
N TYR A 22 -18.90 -11.45 1.84
CA TYR A 22 -19.60 -10.20 1.48
C TYR A 22 -19.48 -9.89 -0.02
N LEU A 23 -18.29 -10.04 -0.60
CA LEU A 23 -18.03 -9.80 -2.03
C LEU A 23 -18.60 -10.92 -2.93
N GLY A 24 -18.74 -12.12 -2.38
CA GLY A 24 -19.09 -13.33 -3.12
C GLY A 24 -17.85 -14.12 -3.54
N PRO A 25 -17.77 -15.43 -3.28
CA PRO A 25 -16.62 -16.28 -3.64
C PRO A 25 -16.21 -16.21 -5.12
N ASP A 26 -17.18 -16.08 -6.03
CA ASP A 26 -16.94 -16.00 -7.48
C ASP A 26 -16.27 -14.69 -7.92
N ASN A 27 -16.31 -13.66 -7.07
CA ASN A 27 -15.77 -12.33 -7.36
C ASN A 27 -14.37 -12.11 -6.76
N VAL A 28 -13.79 -13.12 -6.09
CA VAL A 28 -12.54 -12.97 -5.34
C VAL A 28 -11.55 -14.06 -5.71
N PHE A 29 -10.32 -13.65 -5.97
CA PHE A 29 -9.15 -14.54 -5.98
C PHE A 29 -8.27 -14.24 -4.79
N VAL A 30 -7.80 -15.27 -4.09
CA VAL A 30 -6.86 -15.10 -2.96
C VAL A 30 -5.47 -15.57 -3.37
N SER A 31 -4.47 -14.68 -3.30
CA SER A 31 -3.07 -15.04 -3.52
C SER A 31 -2.24 -14.72 -2.28
N ILE A 32 -1.60 -15.73 -1.70
CA ILE A 32 -0.78 -15.60 -0.51
C ILE A 32 0.57 -16.26 -0.76
N VAL A 33 1.64 -15.56 -0.38
CA VAL A 33 2.98 -16.11 -0.28
C VAL A 33 3.43 -16.00 1.17
N GLU A 34 3.83 -17.11 1.74
CA GLU A 34 4.54 -17.21 3.01
C GLU A 34 5.93 -17.77 2.75
N SER A 35 6.94 -17.14 3.34
CA SER A 35 8.32 -17.55 3.17
C SER A 35 9.15 -17.37 4.42
N TYR A 36 10.10 -18.30 4.60
CA TYR A 36 11.09 -18.27 5.67
C TYR A 36 10.51 -18.22 7.10
N SER A 37 9.27 -18.65 7.37
CA SER A 37 8.76 -18.70 8.75
C SER A 37 9.39 -19.84 9.55
N ASP A 38 9.68 -19.57 10.81
CA ASP A 38 10.13 -20.54 11.82
C ASP A 38 9.02 -20.87 12.83
N ASP A 39 7.87 -20.20 12.73
CA ASP A 39 6.69 -20.41 13.57
C ASP A 39 5.59 -21.24 12.86
N THR A 40 4.38 -21.27 13.43
CA THR A 40 3.26 -22.03 12.86
C THR A 40 2.54 -21.32 11.70
N SER A 41 3.10 -20.26 11.11
CA SER A 41 2.45 -19.49 10.03
C SER A 41 2.09 -20.36 8.84
N SER A 42 3.02 -21.19 8.35
CA SER A 42 2.78 -22.07 7.20
C SER A 42 1.64 -23.05 7.48
N ALA A 43 1.61 -23.66 8.67
CA ALA A 43 0.53 -24.57 9.08
C ALA A 43 -0.84 -23.89 9.16
N LEU A 44 -0.90 -22.65 9.69
CA LEU A 44 -2.15 -21.88 9.76
C LEU A 44 -2.66 -21.50 8.36
N LEU A 45 -1.76 -21.14 7.44
CA LEU A 45 -2.12 -20.81 6.07
C LEU A 45 -2.59 -22.02 5.26
N ARG A 46 -2.02 -23.21 5.47
CA ARG A 46 -2.57 -24.46 4.91
C ARG A 46 -3.97 -24.76 5.44
N GLY A 47 -4.25 -24.43 6.70
CA GLY A 47 -5.62 -24.50 7.24
C GLY A 47 -6.58 -23.54 6.52
N PHE A 48 -6.11 -22.35 6.14
CA PHE A 48 -6.89 -21.39 5.37
C PHE A 48 -7.08 -21.82 3.91
N ASP A 49 -6.07 -22.46 3.31
CA ASP A 49 -6.13 -23.06 1.96
C ASP A 49 -7.32 -24.03 1.83
N HIS A 50 -7.40 -25.02 2.73
CA HIS A 50 -8.53 -25.96 2.79
C HIS A 50 -9.88 -25.27 3.00
N LYS A 51 -9.90 -24.17 3.77
CA LYS A 51 -11.12 -23.40 3.98
C LYS A 51 -11.56 -22.69 2.70
N LEU A 52 -10.64 -22.10 1.94
CA LEU A 52 -10.94 -21.46 0.66
C LEU A 52 -11.41 -22.49 -0.38
N GLU A 53 -10.79 -23.68 -0.40
CA GLU A 53 -11.22 -24.80 -1.24
C GLU A 53 -12.66 -25.22 -0.91
N ALA A 54 -12.99 -25.41 0.37
CA ALA A 54 -14.35 -25.73 0.80
C ALA A 54 -15.38 -24.63 0.46
N MET A 55 -14.93 -23.38 0.38
CA MET A 55 -15.75 -22.23 -0.03
C MET A 55 -15.82 -22.06 -1.56
N HIS A 56 -15.13 -22.90 -2.34
CA HIS A 56 -14.99 -22.78 -3.80
C HIS A 56 -14.41 -21.43 -4.26
N VAL A 57 -13.56 -20.82 -3.43
CA VAL A 57 -12.87 -19.57 -3.77
C VAL A 57 -11.63 -19.91 -4.58
N PRO A 58 -11.40 -19.36 -5.77
CA PRO A 58 -10.17 -19.59 -6.50
C PRO A 58 -8.99 -18.94 -5.74
N HIS A 59 -7.90 -19.69 -5.54
CA HIS A 59 -6.78 -19.22 -4.75
C HIS A 59 -5.43 -19.83 -5.17
N LEU A 60 -4.36 -19.20 -4.70
CA LEU A 60 -2.99 -19.72 -4.71
C LEU A 60 -2.34 -19.38 -3.37
N ILE A 61 -2.10 -20.38 -2.53
CA ILE A 61 -1.35 -20.22 -1.28
C ILE A 61 -0.02 -20.97 -1.40
N LEU A 62 1.06 -20.21 -1.46
CA LEU A 62 2.43 -20.76 -1.43
C LEU A 62 2.95 -20.64 0.01
N THR A 63 3.21 -21.78 0.66
CA THR A 63 3.86 -21.85 1.98
C THR A 63 5.27 -22.40 1.84
N ASP A 64 6.15 -22.03 2.77
CA ASP A 64 7.56 -22.45 2.78
C ASP A 64 8.28 -22.09 1.46
N GLU A 65 7.86 -20.99 0.83
CA GLU A 65 8.34 -20.58 -0.49
C GLU A 65 9.74 -19.95 -0.38
N THR A 66 10.76 -20.59 -0.96
CA THR A 66 12.16 -20.12 -0.88
C THR A 66 12.81 -19.88 -2.24
N SER A 67 12.06 -19.90 -3.34
CA SER A 67 12.60 -19.63 -4.69
C SER A 67 13.19 -18.23 -4.83
N ILE A 68 12.71 -17.27 -4.03
CA ILE A 68 13.27 -15.93 -3.94
C ILE A 68 14.25 -15.91 -2.76
N PRO A 69 15.57 -15.80 -3.00
CA PRO A 69 16.57 -15.79 -1.94
C PRO A 69 16.41 -14.59 -1.01
N ARG A 70 16.36 -14.84 0.29
CA ARG A 70 16.41 -13.76 1.29
C ARG A 70 17.85 -13.23 1.41
N PRO A 71 18.08 -11.91 1.35
CA PRO A 71 19.42 -11.35 1.49
C PRO A 71 20.01 -11.64 2.88
N ILE A 72 21.29 -12.06 2.93
CA ILE A 72 22.01 -12.45 4.15
C ILE A 72 22.37 -11.24 5.02
N THR A 73 22.67 -10.09 4.41
CA THR A 73 22.99 -8.85 5.10
C THR A 73 21.91 -7.79 4.86
N THR A 74 21.44 -7.18 5.93
CA THR A 74 20.52 -6.03 5.90
C THR A 74 21.27 -4.70 5.94
N GLU A 75 22.56 -4.69 5.58
CA GLU A 75 23.44 -3.52 5.68
C GLU A 75 23.16 -2.46 4.61
N THR A 76 22.46 -2.85 3.54
CA THR A 76 21.92 -1.95 2.51
C THR A 76 20.43 -2.21 2.29
N ASP A 77 19.62 -1.16 2.37
CA ASP A 77 18.16 -1.24 2.26
C ASP A 77 17.71 -1.74 0.88
N MET A 78 18.54 -1.58 -0.14
CA MET A 78 18.22 -1.93 -1.52
C MET A 78 17.97 -3.42 -1.73
N TYR A 79 18.82 -4.32 -1.22
CA TYR A 79 18.63 -5.77 -1.43
C TYR A 79 17.34 -6.28 -0.77
N ARG A 80 16.96 -5.67 0.35
CA ARG A 80 15.67 -5.96 1.01
C ARG A 80 14.50 -5.50 0.15
N ILE A 81 14.57 -4.30 -0.42
CA ILE A 81 13.51 -3.77 -1.29
C ILE A 81 13.38 -4.62 -2.55
N GLU A 82 14.49 -5.06 -3.14
CA GLU A 82 14.49 -5.98 -4.29
C GLU A 82 13.81 -7.31 -3.93
N PHE A 83 14.12 -7.87 -2.76
CA PHE A 83 13.47 -9.07 -2.24
C PHE A 83 11.95 -8.86 -2.05
N LEU A 84 11.53 -7.78 -1.39
CA LEU A 84 10.11 -7.47 -1.19
C LEU A 84 9.38 -7.26 -2.53
N ALA A 85 10.00 -6.54 -3.46
CA ALA A 85 9.46 -6.35 -4.80
C ALA A 85 9.28 -7.68 -5.54
N ALA A 86 10.28 -8.57 -5.47
CA ALA A 86 10.20 -9.90 -6.08
C ALA A 86 9.05 -10.73 -5.47
N VAL A 87 8.92 -10.75 -4.15
CA VAL A 87 7.84 -11.51 -3.48
C VAL A 87 6.47 -10.94 -3.80
N ARG A 88 6.29 -9.61 -3.81
CA ARG A 88 5.03 -8.98 -4.22
C ARG A 88 4.69 -9.27 -5.68
N ASN A 89 5.69 -9.31 -6.56
CA ASN A 89 5.52 -9.71 -7.96
C ASN A 89 5.11 -11.19 -8.08
N LEU A 90 5.60 -12.08 -7.22
CA LEU A 90 5.14 -13.47 -7.16
C LEU A 90 3.68 -13.58 -6.71
N VAL A 91 3.27 -12.81 -5.70
CA VAL A 91 1.88 -12.76 -5.21
C VAL A 91 0.90 -12.36 -6.32
N ILE A 92 1.26 -11.45 -7.23
CA ILE A 92 0.36 -10.98 -8.30
C ILE A 92 0.39 -11.83 -9.56
N GLU A 93 1.27 -12.84 -9.64
CA GLU A 93 1.45 -13.65 -10.85
C GLU A 93 0.12 -14.25 -11.38
N PRO A 94 -0.80 -14.76 -10.55
CA PRO A 94 -2.10 -15.26 -11.03
C PRO A 94 -2.93 -14.21 -11.77
N LEU A 95 -2.89 -12.95 -11.31
CA LEU A 95 -3.56 -11.83 -11.97
C LEU A 95 -2.88 -11.52 -13.31
N VAL A 96 -1.54 -11.46 -13.34
CA VAL A 96 -0.76 -11.15 -14.55
C VAL A 96 -0.95 -12.22 -15.62
N ALA A 97 -1.07 -13.49 -15.23
CA ALA A 97 -1.20 -14.62 -16.14
C ALA A 97 -2.61 -14.74 -16.74
N LYS A 98 -3.66 -14.47 -15.96
CA LYS A 98 -5.06 -14.75 -16.37
C LYS A 98 -5.92 -13.51 -16.56
N GLY A 99 -5.57 -12.39 -15.92
CA GLY A 99 -6.43 -11.21 -15.85
C GLY A 99 -7.76 -11.50 -15.14
N GLY A 100 -8.81 -10.76 -15.53
CA GLY A 100 -10.18 -11.07 -15.12
C GLY A 100 -10.72 -10.30 -13.92
N TYR A 101 -9.89 -9.54 -13.21
CA TYR A 101 -10.31 -8.77 -12.02
C TYR A 101 -10.16 -7.27 -12.26
N ASP A 102 -11.06 -6.48 -11.66
CA ASP A 102 -11.06 -5.02 -11.79
C ASP A 102 -10.17 -4.33 -10.74
N ARG A 103 -10.07 -4.96 -9.57
CA ARG A 103 -9.37 -4.43 -8.40
C ARG A 103 -8.33 -5.42 -7.87
N LEU A 104 -7.21 -4.86 -7.42
CA LEU A 104 -6.18 -5.56 -6.68
C LEU A 104 -6.15 -5.01 -5.25
N LEU A 105 -6.40 -5.88 -4.28
CA LEU A 105 -6.36 -5.56 -2.85
C LEU A 105 -5.13 -6.22 -2.24
N PHE A 106 -4.22 -5.41 -1.71
CA PHE A 106 -3.08 -5.85 -0.92
C PHE A 106 -3.30 -5.57 0.55
N THR A 107 -3.00 -6.56 1.38
CA THR A 107 -2.93 -6.39 2.84
C THR A 107 -1.53 -6.75 3.30
N ASN A 108 -0.98 -5.94 4.19
CA ASN A 108 0.14 -6.38 5.02
C ASN A 108 -0.37 -7.36 6.10
N ASP A 109 0.54 -7.84 6.91
CA ASP A 109 0.39 -8.75 8.05
C ASP A 109 -0.08 -8.03 9.33
N ILE A 110 -1.26 -7.42 9.21
CA ILE A 110 -1.82 -6.46 10.18
C ILE A 110 -3.17 -6.91 10.73
N PHE A 111 -3.59 -6.27 11.83
CA PHE A 111 -4.96 -6.35 12.34
C PHE A 111 -5.86 -5.32 11.65
N PHE A 112 -7.03 -5.77 11.20
CA PHE A 112 -8.11 -4.96 10.63
C PHE A 112 -9.48 -5.63 10.90
N GLN A 113 -10.56 -5.02 10.44
CA GLN A 113 -11.92 -5.59 10.46
C GLN A 113 -12.45 -5.70 9.03
N ALA A 114 -13.27 -6.69 8.73
CA ALA A 114 -13.85 -6.89 7.39
C ALA A 114 -14.56 -5.64 6.86
N GLU A 115 -15.27 -4.93 7.72
CA GLU A 115 -15.94 -3.66 7.42
C GLU A 115 -14.95 -2.58 6.97
N SER A 116 -13.72 -2.58 7.49
CA SER A 116 -12.68 -1.65 7.05
C SER A 116 -12.19 -1.95 5.63
N VAL A 117 -12.18 -3.22 5.20
CA VAL A 117 -11.86 -3.55 3.80
C VAL A 117 -12.99 -3.11 2.88
N VAL A 118 -14.24 -3.36 3.26
CA VAL A 118 -15.41 -2.90 2.50
C VAL A 118 -15.42 -1.36 2.40
N GLU A 119 -15.18 -0.66 3.50
CA GLU A 119 -15.04 0.79 3.56
C GLU A 119 -13.92 1.30 2.64
N LEU A 120 -12.77 0.61 2.60
CA LEU A 120 -11.67 0.95 1.69
C LEU A 120 -12.10 0.80 0.22
N LEU A 121 -12.76 -0.30 -0.12
CA LEU A 121 -13.25 -0.57 -1.47
C LEU A 121 -14.28 0.48 -1.94
N HIS A 122 -15.10 0.99 -1.01
CA HIS A 122 -16.09 2.05 -1.25
C HIS A 122 -15.52 3.48 -1.16
N THR A 123 -14.22 3.67 -0.94
CA THR A 123 -13.59 4.99 -0.97
C THR A 123 -14.02 5.74 -2.24
N LYS A 124 -14.54 6.97 -2.10
CA LYS A 124 -15.08 7.76 -3.22
C LYS A 124 -16.06 6.95 -4.11
N ASN A 125 -16.94 6.14 -3.52
CA ASN A 125 -17.89 5.26 -4.23
C ASN A 125 -17.24 4.26 -5.19
N GLY A 126 -15.97 3.90 -4.96
CA GLY A 126 -15.19 3.07 -5.87
C GLY A 126 -14.54 3.85 -7.02
N GLU A 127 -14.67 5.17 -7.08
CA GLU A 127 -14.04 6.04 -8.09
C GLU A 127 -12.66 6.53 -7.62
N TYR A 128 -11.71 5.60 -7.57
CA TYR A 128 -10.29 5.89 -7.34
C TYR A 128 -9.40 4.98 -8.16
N ASP A 129 -8.15 5.42 -8.33
CA ASP A 129 -7.09 4.63 -8.94
C ASP A 129 -6.35 3.80 -7.89
N MET A 130 -6.08 4.42 -6.73
CA MET A 130 -5.54 3.75 -5.54
C MET A 130 -6.14 4.33 -4.25
N ALA A 131 -6.44 3.49 -3.27
CA ALA A 131 -6.90 3.89 -1.96
C ALA A 131 -6.16 3.09 -0.88
N CYS A 132 -5.68 3.74 0.17
CA CYS A 132 -4.96 3.08 1.27
C CYS A 132 -5.63 3.29 2.62
N SER A 133 -5.38 2.35 3.53
CA SER A 133 -5.72 2.47 4.95
C SER A 133 -4.80 3.45 5.68
N MET A 134 -5.17 3.80 6.90
CA MET A 134 -4.28 4.41 7.88
C MET A 134 -3.73 3.33 8.81
N ASP A 135 -2.41 3.17 8.82
CA ASP A 135 -1.74 2.19 9.65
C ASP A 135 -1.10 2.83 10.88
N PHE A 136 -1.25 2.20 12.05
CA PHE A 136 -0.87 2.81 13.31
C PHE A 136 0.09 1.97 14.13
N GLN A 137 0.98 2.68 14.83
CA GLN A 137 1.88 2.11 15.82
C GLN A 137 1.91 2.99 17.08
N HIS A 138 2.88 2.74 17.97
CA HIS A 138 2.98 3.39 19.28
C HIS A 138 2.95 4.94 19.24
N SER A 139 3.48 5.56 18.19
CA SER A 139 3.68 7.00 18.05
C SER A 139 2.68 7.69 17.12
N GLY A 140 1.60 6.99 16.70
CA GLY A 140 0.61 7.52 15.77
C GLY A 140 0.65 6.82 14.40
N LEU A 141 0.37 7.58 13.35
CA LEU A 141 0.40 7.10 11.97
C LEU A 141 1.79 6.58 11.63
N TYR A 142 1.84 5.34 11.18
CA TYR A 142 3.05 4.60 10.84
C TYR A 142 3.24 4.55 9.32
N ASP A 143 4.38 3.99 8.90
CA ASP A 143 4.68 3.78 7.47
C ASP A 143 4.76 5.09 6.67
N LEU A 144 5.24 6.17 7.30
CA LEU A 144 5.26 7.52 6.72
C LEU A 144 6.23 7.68 5.54
N TRP A 145 7.22 6.80 5.43
CA TRP A 145 8.14 6.77 4.31
C TRP A 145 7.46 6.52 2.95
N VAL A 146 6.33 5.80 2.91
CA VAL A 146 5.56 5.49 1.68
C VAL A 146 4.36 6.42 1.47
N LEU A 147 4.10 7.34 2.40
CA LEU A 147 2.99 8.28 2.36
C LEU A 147 3.47 9.69 1.99
N ARG A 148 2.78 10.33 1.05
CA ARG A 148 2.96 11.75 0.73
C ARG A 148 1.61 12.44 0.62
N ASP A 149 1.54 13.67 1.09
CA ASP A 149 0.35 14.50 0.84
C ASP A 149 0.16 14.72 -0.67
N ARG A 150 -0.99 15.29 -1.08
CA ARG A 150 -1.26 15.52 -2.51
C ARG A 150 -0.26 16.43 -3.21
N LEU A 151 0.53 17.21 -2.47
CA LEU A 151 1.57 18.09 -2.98
C LEU A 151 2.94 17.39 -3.01
N GLY A 152 2.97 16.09 -2.72
CA GLY A 152 4.19 15.29 -2.66
C GLY A 152 5.00 15.50 -1.39
N ARG A 153 4.48 16.14 -0.34
CA ARG A 153 5.26 16.45 0.87
C ARG A 153 5.16 15.37 1.94
N LEU A 154 6.17 15.31 2.79
CA LEU A 154 6.20 14.51 4.01
C LEU A 154 5.10 14.97 4.98
N VAL A 155 4.49 13.99 5.63
CA VAL A 155 3.39 14.16 6.58
C VAL A 155 3.85 13.95 8.02
N SER A 156 2.95 14.19 8.98
CA SER A 156 3.18 13.92 10.39
C SER A 156 2.63 12.57 10.82
N SER A 157 3.24 11.97 11.85
CA SER A 157 2.66 10.83 12.56
C SER A 157 1.49 11.25 13.47
N LEU A 158 1.40 12.54 13.77
CA LEU A 158 0.45 13.09 14.72
C LEU A 158 -0.78 13.65 14.02
N TRP A 159 -1.95 13.39 14.58
CA TRP A 159 -3.22 13.83 14.01
C TRP A 159 -3.29 15.37 13.94
N PRO A 160 -3.81 15.96 12.84
CA PRO A 160 -4.50 15.34 11.70
C PRO A 160 -3.59 14.94 10.51
N TYR A 161 -2.31 14.68 10.76
CA TYR A 161 -1.32 14.05 9.87
C TYR A 161 -0.88 14.90 8.68
N PHE A 162 -1.81 15.46 7.93
CA PHE A 162 -1.54 16.30 6.76
C PHE A 162 -1.47 17.77 7.16
N LEU A 163 -0.46 18.46 6.61
CA LEU A 163 -0.23 19.89 6.87
C LEU A 163 -0.91 20.77 5.81
N GLU A 164 -1.11 20.23 4.60
CA GLU A 164 -1.77 20.94 3.53
C GLU A 164 -3.30 20.90 3.69
N ASP A 165 -3.96 21.97 3.27
CA ASP A 165 -5.35 22.29 3.57
C ASP A 165 -6.36 21.19 3.19
N ALA A 166 -6.20 20.54 2.03
CA ALA A 166 -7.18 19.56 1.55
C ALA A 166 -7.13 18.27 2.37
N GLY A 167 -5.94 17.71 2.57
CA GLY A 167 -5.70 16.54 3.41
C GLY A 167 -6.03 16.80 4.87
N PHE A 168 -5.66 17.97 5.40
CA PHE A 168 -6.01 18.37 6.77
C PHE A 168 -7.53 18.33 6.96
N ARG A 169 -8.29 19.05 6.12
CA ARG A 169 -9.75 19.12 6.24
C ARG A 169 -10.41 17.76 6.02
N ALA A 170 -9.90 16.97 5.08
CA ALA A 170 -10.41 15.62 4.84
C ALA A 170 -10.25 14.73 6.07
N VAL A 171 -9.07 14.71 6.71
CA VAL A 171 -8.87 13.93 7.95
C VAL A 171 -9.74 14.43 9.10
N MET A 172 -9.86 15.75 9.28
CA MET A 172 -10.76 16.33 10.28
C MET A 172 -12.22 15.90 10.08
N ALA A 173 -12.65 15.79 8.82
CA ALA A 173 -14.00 15.39 8.44
C ALA A 173 -14.20 13.86 8.31
N ASP A 174 -13.17 13.06 8.61
CA ASP A 174 -13.13 11.62 8.32
C ASP A 174 -13.44 11.26 6.86
N GLU A 175 -13.08 12.12 5.92
CA GLU A 175 -13.21 11.92 4.48
C GLU A 175 -11.90 11.42 3.85
N PRO A 176 -11.97 10.71 2.71
CA PRO A 176 -10.77 10.29 2.00
C PRO A 176 -9.89 11.49 1.59
N ALA A 177 -8.67 11.53 2.13
CA ALA A 177 -7.70 12.58 1.88
C ALA A 177 -6.92 12.29 0.59
N PRO A 178 -6.84 13.23 -0.37
CA PRO A 178 -6.04 13.04 -1.58
C PRO A 178 -4.55 12.98 -1.24
N VAL A 179 -3.81 12.09 -1.92
CA VAL A 179 -2.39 11.86 -1.66
C VAL A 179 -1.61 11.75 -2.97
N PHE A 180 -0.31 12.03 -2.92
CA PHE A 180 0.58 11.78 -4.05
C PHE A 180 0.96 10.29 -4.14
N ALA A 181 1.15 9.66 -2.98
CA ALA A 181 1.47 8.24 -2.84
C ALA A 181 1.01 7.74 -1.47
N CYS A 182 0.58 6.48 -1.39
CA CYS A 182 0.31 5.78 -0.15
C CYS A 182 0.52 4.27 -0.35
N TRP A 183 0.67 3.52 0.73
CA TRP A 183 0.62 2.06 0.71
C TRP A 183 0.01 1.56 2.03
N ASN A 184 0.67 1.91 3.14
CA ASN A 184 0.23 1.63 4.51
C ASN A 184 -0.30 0.18 4.66
N GLY A 185 -1.21 -0.07 5.60
CA GLY A 185 -1.58 -1.43 6.00
C GLY A 185 -2.38 -2.21 4.94
N ILE A 186 -3.32 -1.56 4.24
CA ILE A 186 -4.11 -2.14 3.16
C ILE A 186 -4.16 -1.13 2.01
N ALA A 187 -3.91 -1.59 0.79
CA ALA A 187 -4.02 -0.80 -0.42
C ALA A 187 -4.94 -1.49 -1.43
N SER A 188 -5.91 -0.76 -1.97
CA SER A 188 -6.75 -1.17 -3.10
C SER A 188 -6.38 -0.34 -4.31
N MET A 189 -6.27 -0.95 -5.49
CA MET A 189 -5.95 -0.23 -6.73
C MET A 189 -6.58 -0.90 -7.95
N ARG A 190 -6.56 -0.19 -9.09
CA ARG A 190 -6.96 -0.78 -10.39
C ARG A 190 -6.02 -1.93 -10.75
N ALA A 191 -6.58 -3.03 -11.24
CA ALA A 191 -5.81 -4.21 -11.64
C ALA A 191 -5.22 -4.07 -13.07
N GLU A 192 -5.87 -3.33 -13.95
CA GLU A 192 -5.49 -3.20 -15.37
C GLU A 192 -4.02 -2.81 -15.63
N PRO A 193 -3.37 -1.91 -14.85
CA PRO A 193 -1.94 -1.59 -15.02
C PRO A 193 -1.01 -2.79 -14.92
N PHE A 194 -1.35 -3.79 -14.10
CA PHE A 194 -0.55 -5.01 -13.89
C PHE A 194 -0.68 -6.02 -15.03
N LEU A 195 -1.69 -5.85 -15.88
CA LEU A 195 -1.94 -6.78 -16.98
C LEU A 195 -1.02 -6.48 -18.17
N PRO A 196 -0.55 -7.51 -18.89
CA PRO A 196 0.07 -7.31 -20.19
C PRO A 196 -0.94 -6.70 -21.17
N PRO A 197 -0.50 -5.93 -22.19
CA PRO A 197 -1.42 -5.26 -23.12
C PRO A 197 -2.46 -6.17 -23.76
N SER A 198 -2.14 -7.45 -23.99
CA SER A 198 -3.05 -8.44 -24.57
C SER A 198 -4.22 -8.86 -23.67
N LEU A 199 -4.16 -8.59 -22.36
CA LEU A 199 -5.19 -8.95 -21.38
C LEU A 199 -5.97 -7.72 -20.86
N ARG A 200 -5.65 -6.52 -21.34
CA ARG A 200 -6.33 -5.28 -20.95
C ARG A 200 -7.69 -5.16 -21.65
N ARG A 201 -8.67 -4.60 -20.96
CA ARG A 201 -10.02 -4.37 -21.50
C ARG A 201 -10.11 -3.04 -22.26
N GLY A 202 -9.23 -2.09 -21.93
CA GLY A 202 -9.12 -0.80 -22.62
C GLY A 202 -10.02 0.29 -22.04
N ASP A 203 -10.58 0.08 -20.85
CA ASP A 203 -11.64 0.93 -20.29
C ASP A 203 -11.08 2.07 -19.42
N HIS A 204 -9.87 1.94 -18.86
CA HIS A 204 -9.34 2.90 -17.89
C HIS A 204 -7.98 3.52 -18.27
N LEU A 205 -7.23 2.88 -19.16
CA LEU A 205 -5.92 3.38 -19.56
C LEU A 205 -5.99 4.21 -20.84
N SER A 206 -5.44 5.41 -20.78
CA SER A 206 -5.40 6.32 -21.94
C SER A 206 -4.60 5.73 -23.11
N THR A 207 -5.12 5.88 -24.32
CA THR A 207 -4.44 5.56 -25.58
C THR A 207 -3.61 6.74 -26.10
N THR A 208 -3.77 7.93 -25.51
CA THR A 208 -2.97 9.11 -25.82
C THR A 208 -1.58 8.99 -25.15
N PRO A 209 -0.49 9.39 -25.84
CA PRO A 209 0.83 9.48 -25.22
C PRO A 209 0.82 10.31 -23.94
N ARG A 210 1.73 9.98 -23.02
CA ARG A 210 1.87 10.71 -21.75
C ARG A 210 2.19 12.18 -22.01
N ALA A 211 1.54 13.08 -21.26
CA ALA A 211 1.77 14.51 -21.38
C ALA A 211 3.15 14.93 -20.84
N GLN A 212 3.63 14.26 -19.79
CA GLN A 212 4.93 14.53 -19.18
C GLN A 212 5.91 13.39 -19.46
N PRO A 213 7.16 13.70 -19.85
CA PRO A 213 8.16 12.67 -20.06
C PRO A 213 8.55 12.02 -18.74
N LEU A 214 8.92 10.74 -18.79
CA LEU A 214 9.51 10.05 -17.64
C LEU A 214 10.86 10.68 -17.29
N PRO A 215 11.25 10.78 -16.00
CA PRO A 215 12.58 11.24 -15.65
C PRO A 215 13.63 10.26 -16.17
N THR A 216 14.83 10.77 -16.46
CA THR A 216 15.95 9.97 -17.02
C THR A 216 16.42 8.86 -16.08
N THR A 217 16.15 8.99 -14.78
CA THR A 217 16.42 7.99 -13.75
C THR A 217 15.42 6.84 -13.76
N HIS A 218 14.25 7.00 -14.38
CA HIS A 218 13.20 5.98 -14.39
C HIS A 218 13.61 4.74 -15.22
N PRO A 219 13.43 3.49 -14.74
CA PRO A 219 13.84 2.28 -15.46
C PRO A 219 13.26 2.12 -16.87
N LEU A 220 12.01 2.54 -17.06
CA LEU A 220 11.37 2.51 -18.38
C LEU A 220 11.88 3.58 -19.35
N TYR A 221 12.57 4.64 -18.90
CA TYR A 221 13.04 5.73 -19.77
C TYR A 221 13.86 5.21 -20.95
N ALA A 222 14.77 4.26 -20.71
CA ALA A 222 15.59 3.66 -21.76
C ALA A 222 14.79 2.84 -22.79
N ARG A 223 13.62 2.30 -22.41
CA ARG A 223 12.79 1.45 -23.28
C ARG A 223 11.76 2.24 -24.10
N VAL A 224 11.18 3.29 -23.50
CA VAL A 224 10.08 4.05 -24.12
C VAL A 224 10.47 5.48 -24.51
N GLY A 225 11.69 5.91 -24.19
CA GLY A 225 12.17 7.27 -24.40
C GLY A 225 11.43 8.30 -23.56
N ALA A 226 11.76 9.58 -23.78
CA ALA A 226 11.10 10.70 -23.10
C ALA A 226 9.60 10.79 -23.43
N ASN A 227 9.22 10.65 -24.69
CA ASN A 227 7.82 10.83 -25.13
C ASN A 227 6.93 9.61 -24.84
N GLY A 228 7.52 8.45 -24.58
CA GLY A 228 6.81 7.28 -24.10
C GLY A 228 5.87 6.58 -25.08
N SER A 229 5.45 5.37 -24.72
CA SER A 229 4.22 4.74 -25.20
C SER A 229 3.01 5.29 -24.43
N SER A 230 1.79 5.19 -24.98
CA SER A 230 0.58 5.52 -24.22
C SER A 230 0.42 4.60 -22.98
N PRO A 231 -0.27 5.03 -21.91
CA PRO A 231 -0.61 4.17 -20.77
C PRO A 231 -1.15 2.79 -21.18
N ALA A 232 -2.06 2.74 -22.15
CA ALA A 232 -2.64 1.50 -22.66
C ALA A 232 -1.62 0.56 -23.33
N ALA A 233 -0.53 1.10 -23.89
CA ALA A 233 0.56 0.35 -24.52
C ALA A 233 1.79 0.19 -23.61
N ALA A 234 1.77 0.72 -22.38
CA ALA A 234 2.87 0.57 -21.45
C ALA A 234 3.07 -0.90 -21.04
N PRO A 235 4.30 -1.34 -20.74
CA PRO A 235 4.53 -2.66 -20.16
C PRO A 235 3.68 -2.87 -18.88
N ALA A 236 3.43 -4.14 -18.52
CA ALA A 236 2.77 -4.47 -17.27
C ALA A 236 3.51 -3.87 -16.07
N LEU A 237 2.78 -3.22 -15.16
CA LEU A 237 3.29 -2.70 -13.90
C LEU A 237 3.82 -3.83 -13.04
N ARG A 238 4.97 -3.59 -12.39
CA ARG A 238 5.61 -4.52 -11.46
C ARG A 238 6.18 -3.74 -10.28
N PHE A 239 6.22 -4.35 -9.11
CA PHE A 239 6.98 -3.83 -8.00
C PHE A 239 8.48 -3.81 -8.36
N ARG A 240 9.17 -2.77 -7.90
CA ARG A 240 10.60 -2.57 -8.17
C ARG A 240 11.29 -1.82 -7.04
N ALA A 241 12.58 -2.04 -6.90
CA ALA A 241 13.45 -1.13 -6.17
C ALA A 241 13.64 0.18 -6.94
N SER A 242 14.13 1.19 -6.22
CA SER A 242 14.43 2.50 -6.78
C SER A 242 15.67 2.42 -7.65
N ALA A 243 15.64 3.11 -8.79
CA ALA A 243 16.80 3.24 -9.66
C ALA A 243 17.78 4.28 -9.10
N PRO A 244 19.06 4.25 -9.52
CA PRO A 244 20.02 5.29 -9.15
C PRO A 244 19.49 6.70 -9.47
N GLY A 245 19.50 7.57 -8.48
CA GLY A 245 18.99 8.94 -8.58
C GLY A 245 17.50 9.12 -8.24
N GLU A 246 16.76 8.03 -8.04
CA GLU A 246 15.45 8.07 -7.40
C GLU A 246 15.63 8.03 -5.87
N CYS A 247 14.76 8.73 -5.14
CA CYS A 247 14.94 8.89 -3.69
C CYS A 247 14.01 8.02 -2.83
N PHE A 248 13.01 7.40 -3.45
CA PHE A 248 11.97 6.69 -2.75
C PHE A 248 12.41 5.25 -2.50
N SER A 249 13.12 5.02 -1.40
CA SER A 249 13.69 3.69 -1.05
C SER A 249 12.62 2.71 -0.55
N SER A 250 11.59 2.44 -1.36
CA SER A 250 10.55 1.45 -1.07
C SER A 250 9.80 1.05 -2.35
N GLU A 251 9.62 -0.25 -2.55
CA GLU A 251 8.80 -0.78 -3.65
C GLU A 251 7.32 -0.38 -3.51
N SER A 252 6.89 -0.15 -2.27
CA SER A 252 5.55 0.26 -1.91
C SER A 252 5.29 1.75 -2.19
N PHE A 253 6.35 2.57 -2.29
CA PHE A 253 6.25 3.93 -2.84
C PHE A 253 6.38 3.93 -4.37
N ASN A 254 7.31 3.16 -4.91
CA ASN A 254 7.56 3.15 -6.36
C ASN A 254 6.33 2.72 -7.16
N LEU A 255 5.47 1.87 -6.58
CA LEU A 255 4.24 1.44 -7.22
C LEU A 255 3.22 2.58 -7.48
N PRO A 256 2.74 3.35 -6.47
CA PRO A 256 1.87 4.50 -6.73
C PRO A 256 2.54 5.56 -7.60
N TYR A 257 3.86 5.75 -7.46
CA TYR A 257 4.60 6.63 -8.35
C TYR A 257 4.54 6.16 -9.82
N ASP A 258 4.74 4.87 -10.09
CA ASP A 258 4.64 4.32 -11.44
C ASP A 258 3.19 4.35 -11.98
N LEU A 259 2.18 4.12 -11.14
CA LEU A 259 0.77 4.32 -11.51
C LEU A 259 0.54 5.76 -12.02
N ARG A 260 1.06 6.74 -11.28
CA ARG A 260 1.00 8.16 -11.67
C ARG A 260 1.74 8.43 -12.97
N ARG A 261 3.03 8.05 -13.03
CA ARG A 261 3.93 8.50 -14.11
C ARG A 261 3.82 7.67 -15.38
N VAL A 262 3.59 6.37 -15.28
CA VAL A 262 3.52 5.47 -16.45
C VAL A 262 2.10 5.38 -16.97
N PHE A 263 1.11 5.36 -16.08
CA PHE A 263 -0.29 5.09 -16.41
C PHE A 263 -1.22 6.31 -16.33
N ALA A 264 -0.74 7.47 -15.87
CA ALA A 264 -1.55 8.67 -15.66
C ALA A 264 -2.74 8.45 -14.71
N LEU A 265 -2.55 7.56 -13.74
CA LEU A 265 -3.52 7.23 -12.70
C LEU A 265 -3.15 7.97 -11.42
N GLU A 266 -3.89 9.04 -11.11
CA GLU A 266 -3.54 10.00 -10.06
C GLU A 266 -4.63 10.16 -8.99
N ALA A 267 -5.79 9.53 -9.14
CA ALA A 267 -6.87 9.58 -8.17
C ALA A 267 -6.55 8.69 -6.96
N MET A 268 -5.63 9.14 -6.12
CA MET A 268 -5.12 8.41 -4.96
C MET A 268 -5.60 9.01 -3.64
N TYR A 269 -6.04 8.15 -2.72
CA TYR A 269 -6.59 8.57 -1.43
C TYR A 269 -6.11 7.74 -0.26
N VAL A 270 -5.98 8.36 0.92
CA VAL A 270 -5.95 7.65 2.19
C VAL A 270 -7.30 7.81 2.87
N ASN A 271 -7.92 6.70 3.30
CA ASN A 271 -9.21 6.72 3.97
C ASN A 271 -9.02 6.66 5.50
N PRO A 272 -9.28 7.76 6.25
CA PRO A 272 -9.03 7.82 7.69
C PRO A 272 -9.93 6.91 8.53
N ARG A 273 -11.03 6.40 7.95
CA ARG A 273 -11.93 5.44 8.62
C ARG A 273 -11.41 4.01 8.58
N VAL A 274 -10.47 3.72 7.68
CA VAL A 274 -9.87 2.40 7.51
C VAL A 274 -8.61 2.32 8.37
N ILE A 275 -8.79 1.89 9.62
CA ILE A 275 -7.71 1.82 10.61
C ILE A 275 -7.12 0.43 10.66
N THR A 276 -5.79 0.35 10.64
CA THR A 276 -5.01 -0.89 10.77
C THR A 276 -3.88 -0.72 11.76
N ALA A 277 -3.35 -1.83 12.27
CA ALA A 277 -2.11 -1.82 13.03
C ALA A 277 -1.44 -3.20 13.06
N TYR A 278 -0.11 -3.22 13.16
CA TYR A 278 0.69 -4.44 13.33
C TYR A 278 0.56 -5.11 14.69
N ARG A 279 0.12 -4.38 15.73
CA ARG A 279 -0.08 -4.93 17.08
C ARG A 279 -1.49 -4.68 17.58
N TRP A 280 -2.10 -5.72 18.14
CA TRP A 280 -3.47 -5.67 18.65
C TRP A 280 -3.75 -4.51 19.61
N LYS A 281 -2.83 -4.21 20.53
CA LYS A 281 -2.99 -3.10 21.48
C LYS A 281 -3.10 -1.74 20.79
N TYR A 282 -2.36 -1.51 19.70
CA TYR A 282 -2.44 -0.29 18.93
C TYR A 282 -3.69 -0.29 18.06
N TYR A 283 -4.04 -1.43 17.48
CA TYR A 283 -5.30 -1.59 16.77
C TYR A 283 -6.48 -1.17 17.66
N VAL A 284 -6.58 -1.72 18.88
CA VAL A 284 -7.66 -1.39 19.83
C VAL A 284 -7.65 0.09 20.20
N TRP A 285 -6.47 0.66 20.46
CA TRP A 285 -6.33 2.08 20.80
C TRP A 285 -6.88 2.98 19.70
N PHE A 286 -6.40 2.83 18.46
CA PHE A 286 -6.79 3.71 17.36
C PHE A 286 -8.17 3.37 16.79
N LYS A 287 -8.60 2.11 16.80
CA LYS A 287 -9.90 1.71 16.25
C LYS A 287 -11.06 2.03 17.18
N TYR A 288 -10.90 1.83 18.48
CA TYR A 288 -12.00 1.93 19.44
C TYR A 288 -11.84 3.09 20.44
N ILE A 289 -10.65 3.31 20.99
CA ILE A 289 -10.47 4.33 22.05
C ILE A 289 -10.49 5.73 21.45
N THR A 290 -9.65 6.04 20.46
CA THR A 290 -9.63 7.36 19.82
C THR A 290 -10.89 7.67 19.02
N ARG A 291 -11.64 6.62 18.63
CA ARG A 291 -12.91 6.72 17.89
C ARG A 291 -14.15 6.68 18.79
N HIS A 292 -13.98 6.51 20.10
CA HIS A 292 -15.08 6.66 21.04
C HIS A 292 -15.63 8.09 20.95
N TRP A 293 -16.95 8.26 20.88
CA TRP A 293 -17.59 9.56 20.57
C TRP A 293 -17.09 10.70 21.47
N ALA A 294 -16.88 10.46 22.77
CA ALA A 294 -16.40 11.48 23.70
C ALA A 294 -14.92 11.85 23.45
N VAL A 295 -14.09 10.87 23.11
CA VAL A 295 -12.66 11.08 22.81
C VAL A 295 -12.53 11.78 21.48
N LYS A 296 -13.26 11.32 20.46
CA LYS A 296 -13.29 11.97 19.15
C LYS A 296 -13.83 13.40 19.23
N TRP A 297 -14.88 13.65 20.00
CA TRP A 297 -15.37 15.01 20.23
C TRP A 297 -14.29 15.91 20.83
N PHE A 298 -13.53 15.42 21.82
CA PHE A 298 -12.42 16.17 22.41
C PHE A 298 -11.30 16.43 21.38
N ILE A 299 -10.91 15.41 20.61
CA ILE A 299 -9.89 15.54 19.56
C ILE A 299 -10.32 16.58 18.52
N ASP A 300 -11.56 16.50 18.04
CA ASP A 300 -12.08 17.37 16.97
C ASP A 300 -12.34 18.81 17.43
N ASN A 301 -12.81 19.02 18.67
CA ASN A 301 -13.32 20.32 19.14
C ASN A 301 -12.42 21.02 20.16
N VAL A 302 -11.61 20.28 20.92
CA VAL A 302 -10.76 20.83 21.99
C VAL A 302 -9.29 20.78 21.59
N GLU A 303 -8.79 19.62 21.20
CA GLU A 303 -7.42 19.52 20.67
C GLU A 303 -7.31 20.24 19.33
N ASN A 304 -8.23 19.98 18.41
CA ASN A 304 -8.36 20.61 17.08
C ASN A 304 -7.00 20.73 16.36
N GLY A 305 -6.18 19.69 16.48
CA GLY A 305 -4.87 19.55 15.85
C GLY A 305 -3.76 20.39 16.48
N ASN A 306 -4.03 21.20 17.52
CA ASN A 306 -3.18 22.02 18.42
C ASN A 306 -1.76 22.49 17.97
N GLY A 307 -1.44 22.44 16.68
CA GLY A 307 -0.12 22.68 16.10
C GLY A 307 0.89 21.52 16.17
N ILE A 308 0.67 20.44 16.93
CA ILE A 308 1.72 19.39 17.08
C ILE A 308 1.98 18.63 15.78
N HIS A 309 0.97 18.50 14.90
CA HIS A 309 1.10 17.89 13.59
C HIS A 309 2.05 18.65 12.64
N LEU A 310 2.43 19.89 12.96
CA LEU A 310 3.43 20.63 12.18
C LEU A 310 4.83 20.01 12.29
N ALA A 311 5.05 19.15 13.30
CA ALA A 311 6.23 18.29 13.36
C ALA A 311 6.11 17.18 12.29
N LYS A 312 6.78 17.38 11.16
CA LYS A 312 6.95 16.35 10.13
C LYS A 312 7.81 15.19 10.65
N TYR A 313 7.48 13.98 10.21
CA TYR A 313 8.40 12.86 10.38
C TYR A 313 9.47 12.90 9.30
N VAL A 314 10.74 13.00 9.69
CA VAL A 314 11.87 13.06 8.76
C VAL A 314 12.95 12.10 9.20
N LEU A 315 13.28 11.13 8.33
CA LEU A 315 14.48 10.31 8.47
C LEU A 315 15.71 11.12 8.02
N GLY A 316 16.63 11.40 8.96
CA GLY A 316 17.82 12.23 8.70
C GLY A 316 17.61 13.70 9.06
N ASN A 317 18.48 14.57 8.54
CA ASN A 317 18.48 16.00 8.85
C ASN A 317 17.32 16.73 8.15
N PRO A 318 16.33 17.32 8.86
CA PRO A 318 15.21 18.02 8.22
C PRO A 318 15.61 19.17 7.29
N ALA A 319 16.79 19.77 7.46
CA ALA A 319 17.29 20.82 6.58
C ALA A 319 17.76 20.31 5.21
N GLU A 320 17.90 18.99 5.04
CA GLU A 320 18.40 18.34 3.82
C GLU A 320 17.29 17.65 3.02
N ILE A 321 16.02 17.86 3.39
CA ILE A 321 14.88 17.38 2.58
C ILE A 321 15.02 17.99 1.18
N TRP A 322 14.97 17.12 0.18
CA TRP A 322 15.03 17.50 -1.23
C TRP A 322 13.81 16.93 -1.96
N GLN A 323 13.66 17.28 -3.23
CA GLN A 323 12.52 16.83 -4.04
C GLN A 323 12.99 16.08 -5.29
N TRP A 324 12.34 14.97 -5.61
CA TRP A 324 12.52 14.22 -6.84
C TRP A 324 11.17 14.01 -7.52
N ASP A 325 11.05 14.50 -8.76
CA ASP A 325 9.86 14.40 -9.62
C ASP A 325 8.52 14.68 -8.90
N GLY A 326 8.51 15.73 -8.08
CA GLY A 326 7.34 16.22 -7.35
C GLY A 326 7.14 15.67 -5.94
N GLY A 327 7.90 14.66 -5.50
CA GLY A 327 7.83 14.13 -4.12
C GLY A 327 9.03 14.51 -3.26
N GLU A 328 8.78 14.85 -1.99
CA GLU A 328 9.79 15.08 -0.96
C GLU A 328 10.50 13.77 -0.59
N CYS A 329 11.81 13.88 -0.46
CA CYS A 329 12.72 12.79 -0.20
C CYS A 329 13.27 12.89 1.23
N HIS A 330 13.39 11.74 1.89
CA HIS A 330 14.11 11.69 3.15
C HIS A 330 15.62 11.84 2.90
N PRO A 331 16.32 12.68 3.67
CA PRO A 331 17.77 12.89 3.51
C PRO A 331 18.64 11.77 4.08
N GLY A 332 18.19 11.06 5.11
CA GLY A 332 18.96 9.99 5.73
C GLY A 332 18.98 8.71 4.89
N PRO A 333 20.04 7.86 5.02
CA PRO A 333 19.93 6.50 4.54
C PRO A 333 18.74 5.84 5.24
N VAL A 334 18.01 4.99 4.54
CA VAL A 334 16.79 4.33 5.06
C VAL A 334 17.15 3.19 6.03
N ARG A 335 18.19 3.39 6.85
CA ARG A 335 18.52 2.48 7.93
C ARG A 335 17.40 2.61 8.98
N TYR A 336 16.83 1.46 9.37
CA TYR A 336 15.75 1.27 10.36
C TYR A 336 14.32 1.49 9.80
N PHE A 337 13.31 0.65 9.98
CA PHE A 337 13.05 -0.47 10.91
C PHE A 337 12.35 -1.62 10.16
N TRP A 338 12.71 -2.86 10.52
CA TRP A 338 11.89 -4.04 10.26
C TRP A 338 10.69 -4.08 11.21
N LEU A 339 9.59 -4.66 10.72
CA LEU A 339 8.62 -5.61 11.32
C LEU A 339 7.54 -5.75 10.23
N VAL A 340 7.54 -6.78 9.37
CA VAL A 340 6.84 -8.06 9.63
C VAL A 340 6.58 -8.32 11.11
#